data_AF-A0A6C7CFR4-F1
#
_entry.id   AF-A0A6C7CFR4-F1
#
_cell.length_a   1.000
_cell.length_b   1.000
_cell.length_c   1.000
_cell.angle_alpha   90.00
_cell.angle_beta   90.00
_cell.angle_gamma   90.00
#
_symmetry.space_group_name_H-M   'P 1'
#
loop_
_entity.id
_entity.type
_entity.pdbx_description
1 polymer ?
#
loop_
_entity_poly.entity_id
_entity_poly.type
_entity_poly.pdbx_seq_one_letter_code
_entity_poly.pdbx_strand_id
1 'polypeptide(L)' 'MTLVVTDITEAMVISAEGYAALVTDSMEFSLGRKLTSTECQTVFRSIEEAINKATAELRGLK' A
#
# COMPACT_ATOMS: atom_id res chain seq x y z
N MET A 1 5.89 24.66 10.72
CA MET A 1 4.76 23.78 10.36
C MET A 1 4.92 22.51 11.16
N THR A 2 3.92 22.11 11.94
CA THR A 2 4.00 20.91 12.79
C THR A 2 3.41 19.74 12.03
N LEU A 3 4.19 18.68 11.83
CA LEU A 3 3.75 17.43 11.22
C LEU A 3 2.69 16.77 12.12
N VAL A 4 1.53 16.43 11.57
CA VAL A 4 0.44 15.72 12.28
C VAL A 4 0.19 14.33 11.69
N VAL A 5 -0.48 13.47 12.45
CA VAL A 5 -0.82 12.10 12.02
C VAL A 5 -1.60 12.10 10.69
N THR A 6 -2.46 13.09 10.46
CA THR A 6 -3.19 13.22 9.19
C THR A 6 -2.24 13.33 8.00
N ASP A 7 -1.19 14.15 8.09
CA ASP A 7 -0.18 14.32 7.03
C ASP A 7 0.48 12.97 6.67
N ILE A 8 0.80 12.17 7.70
CA ILE A 8 1.39 10.83 7.53
C ILE A 8 0.39 9.89 6.87
N THR A 9 -0.85 9.83 7.36
CA THR A 9 -1.87 8.92 6.80
C THR A 9 -2.23 9.25 5.36
N GLU A 10 -2.27 10.54 4.99
CA GLU A 10 -2.48 10.97 3.60
C GLU A 10 -1.32 10.56 2.71
N ALA A 11 -0.08 10.76 3.16
CA ALA A 11 1.09 10.31 2.43
C ALA A 11 1.10 8.80 2.21
N MET A 12 0.67 8.00 3.19
CA MET A 12 0.54 6.54 3.04
C MET A 12 -0.48 6.16 1.95
N VAL A 13 -1.66 6.80 1.94
CA VAL A 13 -2.70 6.52 0.94
C VAL A 13 -2.22 6.89 -0.47
N ILE A 14 -1.62 8.07 -0.64
CA ILE A 14 -1.11 8.52 -1.94
C ILE A 14 0.05 7.63 -2.43
N SER A 15 0.83 7.06 -1.51
CA SER A 15 1.95 6.17 -1.85
C SER A 15 1.52 4.72 -2.15
N ALA A 16 0.24 4.37 -1.96
CA ALA A 16 -0.25 3.00 -2.06
C ALA A 16 0.03 2.38 -3.44
N GLU A 17 -0.21 3.11 -4.52
CA GLU A 17 0.03 2.65 -5.89
C GLU A 17 1.51 2.40 -6.16
N GLY A 18 2.38 3.33 -5.74
CA GLY A 18 3.82 3.18 -5.88
C GLY A 18 4.35 1.98 -5.07
N TYR A 19 3.83 1.77 -3.86
CA TYR A 19 4.18 0.61 -3.07
C TYR A 19 3.67 -0.71 -3.69
N ALA A 20 2.47 -0.71 -4.28
CA ALA A 20 1.93 -1.87 -4.99
C ALA A 20 2.78 -2.27 -6.21
N ALA A 21 3.34 -1.30 -6.93
CA ALA A 21 4.30 -1.56 -8.01
C ALA A 21 5.56 -2.26 -7.47
N LEU A 22 6.15 -1.73 -6.38
CA LEU A 22 7.34 -2.33 -5.76
C LEU A 22 7.11 -3.76 -5.23
N VAL A 23 5.94 -4.00 -4.62
CA VAL A 23 5.56 -5.34 -4.15
C VAL A 23 5.38 -6.29 -5.34
N THR A 24 4.72 -5.83 -6.40
CA THR A 24 4.55 -6.60 -7.64
C THR A 24 5.91 -7.00 -8.22
N ASP A 25 6.84 -6.06 -8.40
CA ASP A 25 8.18 -6.33 -8.91
C ASP A 25 8.94 -7.35 -8.06
N SER A 26 8.83 -7.24 -6.73
CA SER A 26 9.46 -8.15 -5.78
C SER A 26 8.87 -9.57 -5.87
N MET A 27 7.55 -9.68 -6.04
CA MET A 27 6.87 -10.97 -6.23
C MET A 27 7.26 -11.61 -7.56
N GLU A 28 7.29 -10.84 -8.64
CA GLU A 28 7.68 -11.34 -9.97
C GLU A 28 9.12 -11.83 -10.00
N PHE A 29 10.03 -11.08 -9.36
CA PHE A 29 11.42 -11.49 -9.18
C PHE A 29 11.51 -12.83 -8.43
N SER A 30 10.79 -12.96 -7.32
CA SER A 30 10.81 -14.17 -6.48
C SER A 30 10.17 -15.38 -7.17
N LEU A 31 9.12 -15.17 -7.96
CA LEU A 31 8.41 -16.22 -8.69
C LEU A 31 9.09 -16.60 -10.02
N GLY A 32 10.03 -15.79 -10.51
CA GLY A 32 10.67 -15.97 -11.81
C GLY A 32 9.71 -15.81 -13.00
N ARG A 33 8.57 -15.13 -12.79
CA ARG A 33 7.57 -14.86 -13.84
C ARG A 33 6.81 -13.58 -13.58
N LYS A 34 6.18 -13.05 -14.63
CA LYS A 34 5.23 -11.95 -14.51
C LYS A 34 3.94 -12.39 -13.81
N LEU A 35 3.36 -11.48 -13.03
CA LEU A 35 2.01 -11.64 -12.50
C LEU A 35 0.99 -11.39 -13.62
N THR A 36 -0.11 -12.12 -13.55
CA THR A 36 -1.28 -11.85 -14.39
C THR A 36 -1.98 -10.58 -13.91
N SER A 37 -2.80 -9.97 -14.76
CA SER A 37 -3.58 -8.77 -14.38
C SER A 37 -4.44 -9.01 -13.14
N THR A 38 -5.01 -10.20 -12.98
CA THR A 38 -5.80 -10.59 -11.80
C THR A 38 -4.94 -10.68 -10.53
N GLU A 39 -3.72 -11.20 -10.65
CA GLU A 39 -2.77 -11.24 -9.53
C GLU A 39 -2.32 -9.83 -9.14
N CYS A 40 -2.00 -8.96 -10.10
CA CYS A 40 -1.67 -7.55 -9.84
C CYS A 40 -2.83 -6.81 -9.14
N GLN A 41 -4.07 -7.00 -9.59
CA GLN A 41 -5.25 -6.43 -8.93
C GLN A 41 -5.41 -6.93 -7.49
N THR A 42 -5.08 -8.21 -7.26
CA THR A 42 -5.12 -8.78 -5.91
C THR A 42 -4.06 -8.15 -5.02
N VAL A 43 -2.82 -7.98 -5.51
CA VAL A 43 -1.75 -7.27 -4.79
C VAL A 43 -2.18 -5.85 -4.43
N PHE A 44 -2.69 -5.09 -5.39
CA PHE A 44 -3.14 -3.72 -5.16
C PHE A 44 -4.23 -3.65 -4.10
N ARG A 45 -5.29 -4.47 -4.21
CA ARG A 45 -6.39 -4.49 -3.24
C ARG A 45 -5.91 -4.86 -1.84
N SER A 46 -5.04 -5.86 -1.70
CA SER A 46 -4.49 -6.25 -0.40
C SER A 46 -3.66 -5.13 0.25
N ILE A 47 -2.93 -4.36 -0.55
CA ILE A 47 -2.15 -3.21 -0.07
C ILE A 47 -3.06 -2.06 0.34
N GLU A 48 -4.06 -1.74 -0.48
CA GLU A 48 -5.05 -0.71 -0.17
C GLU A 48 -5.79 -1.02 1.13
N GLU A 49 -6.24 -2.26 1.31
CA GLU A 49 -6.88 -2.72 2.57
C GLU A 49 -5.94 -2.58 3.77
N ALA A 50 -4.67 -2.97 3.63
CA ALA A 50 -3.67 -2.87 4.71
C ALA A 50 -3.39 -1.40 5.10
N ILE A 51 -3.23 -0.52 4.10
CA ILE A 51 -3.02 0.91 4.32
C ILE A 51 -4.26 1.54 4.95
N ASN A 52 -5.46 1.24 4.46
CA ASN A 52 -6.71 1.74 5.03
C ASN A 52 -6.89 1.32 6.49
N LYS A 53 -6.57 0.06 6.82
CA LYS A 53 -6.58 -0.41 8.20
C LYS A 53 -5.58 0.34 9.07
N ALA A 54 -4.32 0.45 8.63
CA ALA A 54 -3.28 1.15 9.37
C ALA A 54 -3.62 2.64 9.58
N THR A 55 -4.15 3.31 8.55
CA THR A 55 -4.56 4.72 8.65
C THR A 55 -5.73 4.92 9.61
N ALA A 56 -6.70 4.00 9.65
CA ALA A 56 -7.81 4.03 10.60
C ALA A 56 -7.32 3.86 12.05
N GLU A 57 -6.42 2.90 12.29
CA GLU A 57 -5.80 2.68 13.60
C GLU A 57 -5.00 3.91 14.05
N LEU A 58 -4.18 4.49 13.17
CA LEU A 58 -3.40 5.70 13.45
C LEU A 58 -4.27 6.92 13.78
N ARG A 59 -5.41 7.08 13.10
CA ARG A 59 -6.38 8.16 13.39
C ARG A 59 -7.17 7.92 14.68
N GLY A 60 -7.32 6.66 15.09
CA GLY A 60 -7.96 6.23 16.33
C GLY A 60 -7.07 6.32 17.58
N LEU A 61 -5.74 6.39 17.41
CA LEU A 61 -4.75 6.65 18.47
C LEU A 61 -4.76 8.12 18.95
N LYS A 62 -5.95 8.67 19.22
CA LYS A 62 -6.11 9.99 19.86
C LYS A 62 -5.71 9.96 21.33
#